data_AF-A0A954IB44-F1
#
_entry.id   AF-A0A954IB44-F1
#
_cell.length_a   1.000
_cell.length_b   1.000
_cell.length_c   1.000
_cell.angle_alpha   90.00
_cell.angle_beta   90.00
_cell.angle_gamma   90.00
#
_symmetry.space_group_name_H-M   'P 1'
#
loop_
_entity.id
_entity.type
_entity.pdbx_description
1 polymer ?
#
loop_
_entity_poly.entity_id
_entity_poly.type
_entity_poly.pdbx_seq_one_letter_code
_entity_poly.pdbx_strand_id
1 'polypeptide(L)'
;ELLAAMTQDFIDSGFDSRHLMRTICRSRTYQMSVQTNEWNEDDSINYSHAMARRLPAEVLYDALHLATGSQSKFPGMTAGMRAAMLPDVGVKEASGFLEKFGRPARESACECERSAGMQFGPVMALVSGSTVDDAITDPQGDLKRLVSEVSDDATLVDELFVRILNRPAEDGEIQATLDLLRSLPAEHEALVAALAAYEEQLAPVTTQREAERMQKIAAAEAELKAYEVEIADREAELDRQHAAEIVAAEAALRKYEAGLPEQLTAWETKDDKTTVWTALDPSDLSSTSATTLTRQEDLSITATSSNGIGTYKVVTRTELTGIRAIRLEALADDSLPKKGPGRAPDGNFVLTEFDVTAAPAAEADKATKLVLENAQADFSQNNYDVATAIDGKMAPTGNGWAVSPKAGNTHLASFETREPFGYEGGTVLTFQLHQQFRSGEHSLGRFRLSVTTSAGPIQLDGLPSTITDILAVAADQRDEKQRGELMAYYRGIDGELKTLQAALSNAQQPRPVDPKLQGLRDKLAEVSQPLPIDPQLAQ
;
A
#
# COMPACT_ATOMS: atom_id res chain seq x y z
N GLU A 1 10.16 21.38 33.35
CA GLU A 1 10.06 22.71 34.00
C GLU A 1 9.45 23.77 33.08
N LEU A 2 10.03 24.05 31.90
CA LEU A 2 9.48 25.04 30.95
C LEU A 2 8.00 24.79 30.55
N LEU A 3 7.69 23.57 30.08
CA LEU A 3 6.33 23.25 29.65
C LEU A 3 5.30 23.40 30.77
N ALA A 4 5.66 23.01 32.00
CA ALA A 4 4.79 23.17 33.16
C ALA A 4 4.54 24.65 33.49
N ALA A 5 5.58 25.50 33.42
CA ALA A 5 5.45 26.94 33.61
C ALA A 5 4.57 27.59 32.52
N MET A 6 4.73 27.17 31.27
CA MET A 6 3.89 27.64 30.16
C MET A 6 2.44 27.16 30.27
N THR A 7 2.21 25.92 30.73
CA THR A 7 0.87 25.42 31.01
C THR A 7 0.21 26.24 32.11
N GLN A 8 0.94 26.57 33.17
CA GLN A 8 0.42 27.39 34.26
C GLN A 8 0.09 28.82 33.79
N ASP A 9 1.01 29.49 33.06
CA ASP A 9 0.76 30.82 32.47
C ASP A 9 -0.45 30.82 31.53
N PHE A 10 -0.62 29.76 30.74
CA PHE A 10 -1.78 29.62 29.87
C PHE A 10 -3.09 29.46 30.65
N ILE A 11 -3.11 28.64 31.71
CA ILE A 11 -4.26 28.50 32.60
C ILE A 11 -4.57 29.83 33.32
N ASP A 12 -3.56 30.49 33.88
CA ASP A 12 -3.69 31.74 34.64
C ASP A 12 -4.16 32.90 33.74
N SER A 13 -3.78 32.89 32.47
CA SER A 13 -4.26 33.83 31.45
C SER A 13 -5.71 33.59 31.00
N GLY A 14 -6.38 32.55 31.52
CA GLY A 14 -7.72 32.15 31.09
C GLY A 14 -7.74 31.50 29.70
N PHE A 15 -6.71 30.74 29.38
CA PHE A 15 -6.53 30.07 28.08
C PHE A 15 -6.40 31.05 26.89
N ASP A 16 -5.80 32.23 27.10
CA ASP A 16 -5.57 33.21 26.02
C ASP A 16 -4.35 32.81 25.15
N SER A 17 -4.63 32.31 23.95
CA SER A 17 -3.60 31.91 22.99
C SER A 17 -2.72 33.08 22.53
N ARG A 18 -3.25 34.31 22.47
CA ARG A 18 -2.48 35.50 22.08
C ARG A 18 -1.52 35.92 23.17
N HIS A 19 -1.91 35.78 24.45
CA HIS A 19 -1.01 35.99 25.58
C HIS A 19 0.16 35.01 25.51
N LEU A 20 -0.13 33.70 25.37
CA LEU A 20 0.90 32.67 25.27
C LEU A 20 1.87 32.92 24.10
N MET A 21 1.34 33.20 22.90
CA MET A 21 2.17 33.52 21.73
C MET A 21 3.04 34.75 21.99
N ARG A 22 2.49 35.81 22.61
CA ARG A 22 3.25 37.02 22.94
C ARG A 22 4.38 36.72 23.93
N THR A 23 4.12 35.91 24.95
CA THR A 23 5.13 35.48 25.93
C THR A 23 6.26 34.72 25.25
N ILE A 24 5.94 33.78 24.35
CA ILE A 24 6.93 33.04 23.56
C ILE A 24 7.72 33.99 22.67
N CYS A 25 7.06 34.81 21.86
CA CYS A 25 7.71 35.69 20.91
C CYS A 25 8.56 36.78 21.58
N ARG A 26 8.28 37.16 22.83
CA ARG A 26 9.09 38.10 23.61
C ARG A 26 10.22 37.43 24.40
N SER A 27 10.29 36.10 24.41
CA SER A 27 11.35 35.38 25.11
C SER A 27 12.72 35.63 24.46
N ARG A 28 13.78 35.64 25.28
CA ARG A 28 15.16 35.74 24.80
C ARG A 28 15.47 34.65 23.77
N THR A 29 15.02 33.42 24.02
CA THR A 29 15.26 32.27 23.14
C THR A 29 14.64 32.45 21.76
N TYR A 30 13.42 33.01 21.68
CA TYR A 30 12.77 33.27 20.39
C TYR A 30 13.42 34.42 19.62
N GLN A 31 13.94 35.43 20.34
CA GLN A 31 14.54 36.64 19.78
C GLN A 31 16.05 36.50 19.50
N MET A 32 16.62 35.30 19.56
CA MET A 32 18.05 35.12 19.25
C MET A 32 18.32 35.43 17.77
N SER A 33 19.45 36.08 17.50
CA SER A 33 19.89 36.33 16.13
C SER A 33 20.26 35.02 15.43
N VAL A 34 20.01 34.96 14.12
CA VAL A 34 20.56 33.91 13.25
C VAL A 34 22.03 34.17 12.93
N GLN A 35 22.47 35.42 12.97
CA GLN A 35 23.87 35.77 12.75
C GLN A 35 24.73 35.25 13.91
N THR A 36 25.75 34.49 13.55
CA THR A 36 26.80 34.02 14.45
C THR A 36 27.87 35.09 14.64
N ASN A 37 28.67 34.93 15.69
CA ASN A 37 29.91 35.64 15.92
C ASN A 37 31.07 34.65 15.89
N GLU A 38 32.31 35.16 15.96
CA GLU A 38 33.54 34.36 15.88
C GLU A 38 33.64 33.24 16.94
N TRP A 39 32.85 33.30 18.02
CA TRP A 39 32.91 32.35 19.14
C TRP A 39 31.80 31.30 19.14
N ASN A 40 30.80 31.41 18.26
CA ASN A 40 29.63 30.52 18.25
C ASN A 40 29.22 30.02 16.86
N GLU A 41 30.06 30.24 15.85
CA GLU A 41 29.82 29.82 14.48
C GLU A 41 29.73 28.29 14.33
N ASP A 42 30.50 27.54 15.12
CA ASP A 42 30.56 26.08 15.10
C ASP A 42 29.57 25.41 16.07
N ASP A 43 28.86 26.19 16.90
CA ASP A 43 27.92 25.67 17.89
C ASP A 43 26.58 25.29 17.26
N SER A 44 26.49 24.04 16.84
CA SER A 44 25.28 23.42 16.27
C SER A 44 24.42 22.66 17.29
N ILE A 45 24.87 22.55 18.55
CA ILE A 45 24.26 21.65 19.55
C ILE A 45 23.58 22.44 20.68
N ASN A 46 24.18 23.55 21.11
CA ASN A 46 23.73 24.26 22.31
C ASN A 46 22.79 25.43 22.02
N TYR A 47 22.36 25.61 20.77
CA TYR A 47 21.44 26.68 20.36
C TYR A 47 21.90 28.08 20.83
N SER A 48 23.20 28.38 20.76
CA SER A 48 23.75 29.71 21.11
C SER A 48 23.24 30.84 20.21
N HIS A 49 22.66 30.51 19.06
CA HIS A 49 22.03 31.39 18.10
C HIS A 49 20.78 30.72 17.51
N ALA A 50 19.92 31.50 16.85
CA ALA A 50 18.75 30.95 16.20
C ALA A 50 19.14 30.17 14.94
N MET A 51 18.70 28.92 14.84
CA MET A 51 18.87 28.12 13.63
C MET A 51 17.76 28.45 12.63
N ALA A 52 18.14 28.85 11.42
CA ALA A 52 17.17 29.07 10.33
C ALA A 52 16.45 27.75 10.01
N ARG A 53 15.12 27.78 10.05
CA ARG A 53 14.27 26.63 9.70
C ARG A 53 13.45 26.98 8.47
N ARG A 54 13.53 26.13 7.44
CA ARG A 54 12.68 26.29 6.26
C ARG A 54 11.22 26.12 6.66
N LEU A 55 10.36 27.01 6.16
CA LEU A 55 8.93 26.87 6.33
C LEU A 55 8.43 25.55 5.69
N PRO A 56 7.45 24.90 6.31
CA PRO A 56 6.66 23.85 5.68
C PRO A 56 6.21 24.24 4.26
N ALA A 57 6.20 23.29 3.30
CA ALA A 57 5.79 23.53 1.91
C ALA A 57 4.51 24.37 1.78
N GLU A 58 3.48 24.00 2.53
CA GLU A 58 2.17 24.67 2.54
C GLU A 58 2.26 26.07 3.12
N VAL A 59 3.02 26.25 4.21
CA VAL A 59 3.21 27.54 4.86
C VAL A 59 4.06 28.47 4.00
N LEU A 60 5.08 27.94 3.32
CA LEU A 60 5.91 28.69 2.38
C LEU A 60 5.08 29.16 1.19
N TYR A 61 4.24 28.27 0.63
CA TYR A 61 3.33 28.61 -0.45
C TYR A 61 2.32 29.69 -0.04
N ASP A 62 1.70 29.54 1.14
CA ASP A 62 0.78 30.54 1.68
C ASP A 62 1.48 31.89 1.93
N ALA A 63 2.71 31.86 2.46
CA ALA A 63 3.49 33.06 2.75
C ALA A 63 3.88 33.81 1.46
N LEU A 64 4.21 33.10 0.39
CA LEU A 64 4.48 33.69 -0.92
C LEU A 64 3.26 34.44 -1.47
N HIS A 65 2.09 33.81 -1.44
CA HIS A 65 0.84 34.42 -1.92
C HIS A 65 0.42 35.60 -1.05
N LEU A 66 0.65 35.52 0.27
CA LEU A 66 0.43 36.64 1.18
C LEU A 66 1.37 37.82 0.89
N ALA A 67 2.67 37.54 0.72
CA ALA A 67 3.69 38.54 0.46
C ALA A 67 3.48 39.23 -0.90
N THR A 68 3.05 38.50 -1.93
CA THR A 68 2.74 39.06 -3.26
C THR A 68 1.32 39.65 -3.35
N GLY A 69 0.43 39.23 -2.45
CA GLY A 69 -1.00 39.51 -2.51
C GLY A 69 -1.73 38.78 -3.65
N SER A 70 -1.09 37.80 -4.28
CA SER A 70 -1.71 36.98 -5.33
C SER A 70 -2.66 35.95 -4.75
N GLN A 71 -3.64 35.51 -5.56
CA GLN A 71 -4.58 34.47 -5.13
C GLN A 71 -4.07 33.07 -5.51
N SER A 72 -3.94 32.21 -4.51
CA SER A 72 -3.64 30.79 -4.71
C SER A 72 -4.72 30.11 -5.56
N LYS A 73 -4.30 29.29 -6.52
CA LYS A 73 -5.18 28.54 -7.42
C LYS A 73 -4.82 27.06 -7.40
N PHE A 74 -5.70 26.23 -6.83
CA PHE A 74 -5.56 24.78 -6.86
C PHE A 74 -6.66 24.17 -7.74
N PRO A 75 -6.34 23.16 -8.58
CA PRO A 75 -7.34 22.50 -9.41
C PRO A 75 -8.51 21.94 -8.57
N GLY A 76 -9.73 22.30 -8.94
CA GLY A 76 -10.95 21.84 -8.24
C GLY A 76 -11.24 22.54 -6.90
N MET A 77 -10.47 23.56 -6.51
CA MET A 77 -10.68 24.34 -5.29
C MET A 77 -11.12 25.77 -5.58
N THR A 78 -11.67 26.45 -4.57
CA THR A 78 -11.98 27.87 -4.65
C THR A 78 -10.70 28.70 -4.72
N ALA A 79 -10.71 29.75 -5.54
CA ALA A 79 -9.59 30.70 -5.60
C ALA A 79 -9.33 31.34 -4.22
N GLY A 80 -8.05 31.49 -3.88
CA GLY A 80 -7.61 32.01 -2.58
C GLY A 80 -7.65 30.99 -1.44
N MET A 81 -8.00 29.73 -1.69
CA MET A 81 -7.86 28.67 -0.68
C MET A 81 -6.38 28.48 -0.32
N ARG A 82 -6.09 28.48 0.98
CA ARG A 82 -4.74 28.24 1.51
C ARG A 82 -4.28 26.81 1.27
N ALA A 83 -3.01 26.63 0.95
CA ALA A 83 -2.37 25.32 0.83
C ALA A 83 -2.52 24.49 2.11
N ALA A 84 -2.44 25.14 3.28
CA ALA A 84 -2.62 24.50 4.58
C ALA A 84 -4.06 23.97 4.83
N MET A 85 -5.03 24.38 4.01
CA MET A 85 -6.44 23.97 4.13
C MET A 85 -6.84 22.92 3.09
N LEU A 86 -5.90 22.42 2.29
CA LEU A 86 -6.20 21.40 1.29
C LEU A 86 -6.68 20.10 1.97
N PRO A 87 -7.80 19.52 1.50
CA PRO A 87 -8.41 18.36 2.14
C PRO A 87 -7.57 17.08 1.94
N ASP A 88 -6.86 16.98 0.81
CA ASP A 88 -6.14 15.78 0.42
C ASP A 88 -4.83 16.09 -0.34
N VAL A 89 -3.87 15.16 -0.28
CA VAL A 89 -2.57 15.26 -0.95
C VAL A 89 -2.64 15.03 -2.46
N GLY A 90 -3.72 14.42 -2.96
CA GLY A 90 -3.99 14.23 -4.38
C GLY A 90 -4.29 15.53 -5.13
N VAL A 91 -4.54 16.64 -4.40
CA VAL A 91 -4.66 17.97 -5.00
C VAL A 91 -3.26 18.48 -5.34
N LYS A 92 -2.90 18.33 -6.61
CA LYS A 92 -1.59 18.73 -7.15
C LYS A 92 -1.66 20.16 -7.66
N GLU A 93 -0.71 20.97 -7.22
CA GLU A 93 -0.43 22.26 -7.83
C GLU A 93 0.30 22.02 -9.16
N ALA A 94 0.03 22.85 -10.18
CA ALA A 94 0.43 22.59 -11.56
C ALA A 94 1.96 22.50 -11.73
N SER A 95 2.73 23.31 -10.98
CA SER A 95 4.20 23.28 -11.01
C SER A 95 4.82 22.20 -10.11
N GLY A 96 4.01 21.54 -9.27
CA GLY A 96 4.46 20.58 -8.26
C GLY A 96 5.24 21.23 -7.11
N PHE A 97 4.93 22.47 -6.77
CA PHE A 97 5.65 23.22 -5.72
C PHE A 97 5.61 22.47 -4.38
N LEU A 98 4.42 22.06 -3.93
CA LEU A 98 4.25 21.47 -2.60
C LEU A 98 5.07 20.18 -2.43
N GLU A 99 5.11 19.33 -3.46
CA GLU A 99 5.90 18.11 -3.51
C GLU A 99 7.40 18.40 -3.45
N LYS A 100 7.88 19.35 -4.26
CA LYS A 100 9.29 19.77 -4.27
C LYS A 100 9.73 20.24 -2.87
N PHE A 101 8.86 20.95 -2.15
CA PHE A 101 9.15 21.43 -0.79
C PHE A 101 8.86 20.42 0.33
N GLY A 102 8.60 19.15 -0.01
CA GLY A 102 8.54 18.06 0.95
C GLY A 102 7.17 17.86 1.60
N ARG A 103 6.07 18.24 0.93
CA ARG A 103 4.73 17.82 1.34
C ARG A 103 4.67 16.28 1.37
N PRO A 104 4.31 15.66 2.51
CA PRO A 104 4.29 14.20 2.62
C PRO A 104 3.18 13.60 1.75
N ALA A 105 3.42 12.40 1.22
CA ALA A 105 2.43 11.64 0.46
C ALA A 105 1.32 11.03 1.36
N ARG A 106 1.49 11.11 2.69
CA ARG A 106 0.56 10.56 3.70
C ARG A 106 0.36 9.04 3.53
N GLU A 107 1.41 8.33 3.13
CA GLU A 107 1.41 6.87 3.05
C GLU A 107 1.61 6.23 4.44
N SER A 108 2.20 6.97 5.38
CA SER A 108 2.35 6.65 6.79
C SER A 108 2.07 7.85 7.69
N ALA A 109 1.83 7.59 8.97
CA ALA A 109 1.65 8.62 9.99
C ALA A 109 3.00 9.22 10.50
N CYS A 110 4.13 8.87 9.89
CA CYS A 110 5.44 9.31 10.35
C CYS A 110 5.74 10.75 9.90
N GLU A 111 6.10 11.63 10.84
CA GLU A 111 6.65 12.96 10.53
C GLU A 111 7.92 12.87 9.66
N CYS A 112 8.61 11.73 9.70
CA CYS A 112 9.80 11.47 8.92
C CYS A 112 9.58 11.40 7.40
N GLU A 113 8.33 11.27 6.92
CA GLU A 113 8.03 11.42 5.48
C GLU A 113 8.28 12.83 4.97
N ARG A 114 8.30 13.81 5.89
CA ARG A 114 8.47 15.21 5.56
C ARG A 114 9.95 15.53 5.37
N SER A 115 10.32 15.88 4.14
CA SER A 115 11.69 16.31 3.87
C SER A 115 11.87 17.80 4.20
N ALA A 116 12.79 18.11 5.11
CA ALA A 116 13.12 19.49 5.49
C ALA A 116 14.43 20.00 4.86
N GLY A 117 15.16 19.12 4.17
CA GLY A 117 16.45 19.45 3.56
C GLY A 117 16.34 20.41 2.37
N MET A 118 17.32 21.29 2.23
CA MET A 118 17.52 22.10 1.03
C MET A 118 18.17 21.23 -0.05
N GLN A 119 17.48 21.06 -1.17
CA GLN A 119 17.99 20.39 -2.37
C GLN A 119 18.04 21.39 -3.53
N PHE A 120 18.82 21.08 -4.56
CA PHE A 120 18.96 21.95 -5.73
C PHE A 120 17.62 22.20 -6.44
N GLY A 121 16.78 21.16 -6.60
CA GLY A 121 15.46 21.28 -7.26
C GLY A 121 14.52 22.31 -6.61
N PRO A 122 14.26 22.24 -5.30
CA PRO A 122 13.48 23.24 -4.58
C PRO A 122 14.06 24.65 -4.65
N VAL A 123 15.39 24.80 -4.59
CA VAL A 123 16.04 26.12 -4.76
C VAL A 123 15.72 26.69 -6.15
N MET A 124 15.82 25.87 -7.20
CA MET A 124 15.48 26.33 -8.55
C MET A 124 14.00 26.65 -8.72
N ALA A 125 13.13 25.93 -8.02
CA ALA A 125 11.70 26.26 -7.99
C ALA A 125 11.40 27.62 -7.32
N LEU A 126 12.25 28.14 -6.41
CA LEU A 126 12.10 29.51 -5.90
C LEU A 126 12.63 30.56 -6.87
N VAL A 127 13.72 30.27 -7.57
CA VAL A 127 14.40 31.25 -8.43
C VAL A 127 13.69 31.42 -9.76
N SER A 128 13.24 30.32 -10.37
CA SER A 128 12.70 30.31 -11.74
C SER A 128 11.47 29.42 -11.89
N GLY A 129 10.81 29.06 -10.78
CA GLY A 129 9.60 28.25 -10.81
C GLY A 129 8.36 29.09 -11.10
N SER A 130 7.43 28.53 -11.89
CA SER A 130 6.20 29.23 -12.29
C SER A 130 5.34 29.66 -11.11
N THR A 131 5.32 28.92 -9.98
CA THR A 131 4.57 29.35 -8.78
C THR A 131 4.99 30.72 -8.27
N VAL A 132 6.29 31.03 -8.27
CA VAL A 132 6.79 32.34 -7.81
C VAL A 132 6.55 33.39 -8.88
N ASP A 133 6.82 33.05 -10.14
CA ASP A 133 6.62 33.96 -11.28
C ASP A 133 5.15 34.38 -11.43
N ASP A 134 4.22 33.41 -11.43
CA ASP A 134 2.78 33.63 -11.51
C ASP A 134 2.27 34.47 -10.33
N ALA A 135 2.82 34.24 -9.12
CA ALA A 135 2.46 35.00 -7.93
C ALA A 135 2.92 36.46 -8.00
N ILE A 136 4.13 36.71 -8.54
CA ILE A 136 4.67 38.07 -8.71
C ILE A 136 3.93 38.81 -9.83
N THR A 137 3.59 38.10 -10.91
CA THR A 137 3.00 38.68 -12.13
C THR A 137 1.47 38.75 -12.10
N ASP A 138 0.81 38.26 -11.04
CA ASP A 138 -0.65 38.27 -10.89
C ASP A 138 -1.20 39.70 -11.10
N PRO A 139 -2.01 39.94 -12.16
CA PRO A 139 -2.57 41.26 -12.43
C PRO A 139 -3.50 41.78 -11.34
N GLN A 140 -4.05 40.89 -10.52
CA GLN A 140 -4.90 41.22 -9.37
C GLN A 140 -4.14 41.23 -8.05
N GLY A 141 -2.83 40.94 -8.07
CA GLY A 141 -1.97 40.90 -6.91
C GLY A 141 -1.68 42.29 -6.34
N ASP A 142 -1.28 42.33 -5.08
CA ASP A 142 -0.98 43.58 -4.39
C ASP A 142 0.30 44.25 -4.91
N LEU A 143 1.28 43.49 -5.41
CA LEU A 143 2.49 44.08 -6.00
C LEU A 143 2.13 44.95 -7.21
N LYS A 144 1.22 44.46 -8.07
CA LYS A 144 0.75 45.22 -9.23
C LYS A 144 0.03 46.49 -8.81
N ARG A 145 -0.81 46.40 -7.78
CA ARG A 145 -1.51 47.53 -7.18
C ARG A 145 -0.53 48.55 -6.59
N LEU A 146 0.46 48.11 -5.82
CA LEU A 146 1.47 48.96 -5.20
C LEU A 146 2.26 49.77 -6.24
N VAL A 147 2.71 49.11 -7.32
CA VAL A 147 3.41 49.77 -8.44
C VAL A 147 2.51 50.80 -9.15
N SER A 148 1.19 50.61 -9.15
CA SER A 148 0.26 51.57 -9.77
C SER A 148 -0.11 52.75 -8.87
N GLU A 149 -0.06 52.58 -7.55
CA GLU A 149 -0.48 53.58 -6.56
C GLU A 149 0.69 54.45 -6.08
N VAL A 150 1.90 53.88 -5.98
CA VAL A 150 3.11 54.58 -5.53
C VAL A 150 3.94 55.00 -6.74
N SER A 151 3.98 56.31 -7.00
CA SER A 151 4.67 56.88 -8.17
C SER A 151 6.14 57.24 -7.94
N ASP A 152 6.58 57.31 -6.68
CA ASP A 152 7.99 57.53 -6.32
C ASP A 152 8.70 56.20 -6.11
N ASP A 153 9.70 55.91 -6.95
CA ASP A 153 10.40 54.62 -6.95
C ASP A 153 11.12 54.34 -5.62
N ALA A 154 11.65 55.36 -4.93
CA ALA A 154 12.31 55.17 -3.64
C ALA A 154 11.32 54.75 -2.55
N THR A 155 10.16 55.41 -2.50
CA THR A 155 9.05 55.03 -1.61
C THR A 155 8.50 53.64 -1.97
N LEU A 156 8.40 53.32 -3.26
CA LEU A 156 7.96 52.00 -3.72
C LEU A 156 8.91 50.89 -3.25
N VAL A 157 10.22 51.12 -3.35
CA VAL A 157 11.22 50.16 -2.85
C VAL A 157 11.08 49.99 -1.33
N ASP A 158 10.94 51.07 -0.56
CA ASP A 158 10.75 50.97 0.89
C ASP A 158 9.49 50.17 1.27
N GLU A 159 8.35 50.41 0.60
CA GLU A 159 7.11 49.66 0.80
C GLU A 159 7.28 48.15 0.49
N LEU A 160 8.05 47.80 -0.55
CA LEU A 160 8.37 46.41 -0.87
C LEU A 160 9.23 45.76 0.22
N PHE A 161 10.21 46.48 0.77
CA PHE A 161 11.05 46.01 1.88
C PHE A 161 10.23 45.78 3.15
N VAL A 162 9.34 46.71 3.50
CA VAL A 162 8.44 46.55 4.64
C VAL A 162 7.53 45.34 4.44
N ARG A 163 7.02 45.13 3.22
CA ARG A 163 6.12 44.01 2.93
C ARG A 163 6.81 42.64 2.95
N ILE A 164 8.02 42.55 2.39
CA ILE A 164 8.72 41.26 2.18
C ILE A 164 9.66 40.94 3.34
N LEU A 165 10.42 41.92 3.83
CA LEU A 165 11.44 41.76 4.86
C LEU A 165 11.00 42.28 6.24
N ASN A 166 9.81 42.89 6.33
CA ASN A 166 9.25 43.43 7.57
C ASN A 166 10.19 44.44 8.27
N ARG A 167 10.91 45.24 7.46
CA ARG A 167 11.73 46.38 7.90
C ARG A 167 11.81 47.43 6.79
N PRO A 168 12.09 48.71 7.13
CA PRO A 168 12.43 49.72 6.13
C PRO A 168 13.69 49.35 5.33
N ALA A 169 13.77 49.84 4.11
CA ALA A 169 14.96 49.73 3.25
C ALA A 169 16.07 50.68 3.73
N GLU A 170 17.32 50.26 3.59
CA GLU A 170 18.47 51.15 3.80
C GLU A 170 18.77 51.95 2.52
N ASP A 171 19.36 53.15 2.67
CA ASP A 171 19.67 54.04 1.53
C ASP A 171 20.49 53.36 0.43
N GLY A 172 21.43 52.49 0.81
CA GLY A 172 22.24 51.72 -0.13
C GLY A 172 21.43 50.67 -0.90
N GLU A 173 20.44 50.05 -0.25
CA GLU A 173 19.54 49.07 -0.87
C GLU A 173 18.61 49.75 -1.88
N ILE A 174 18.05 50.91 -1.50
CA ILE A 174 17.23 51.75 -2.37
C ILE A 174 18.01 52.12 -3.64
N GLN A 175 19.23 52.66 -3.47
CA GLN A 175 20.03 53.10 -4.61
C GLN A 175 20.38 51.95 -5.56
N ALA A 176 20.75 50.78 -5.01
CA ALA A 176 21.03 49.59 -5.82
C ALA A 176 19.80 49.10 -6.61
N THR A 177 18.61 49.11 -6.00
CA THR A 177 17.37 48.74 -6.70
C THR A 177 17.00 49.75 -7.77
N LEU A 178 17.15 51.05 -7.52
CA LEU A 178 16.90 52.09 -8.53
C LEU A 178 17.84 51.97 -9.73
N ASP A 179 19.11 51.65 -9.51
CA ASP A 179 20.07 51.47 -10.59
C ASP A 179 19.73 50.23 -11.44
N LEU A 180 19.26 49.14 -10.82
CA LEU A 180 18.73 47.98 -11.52
C LEU A 180 17.48 48.33 -12.35
N LEU A 181 16.49 49.02 -11.76
CA LEU A 181 15.25 49.41 -12.45
C LEU A 181 15.51 50.24 -13.71
N ARG A 182 16.59 51.04 -13.71
CA ARG A 182 16.99 51.85 -14.87
C ARG A 182 17.62 51.02 -15.99
N SER A 183 18.28 49.90 -15.70
CA SER A 183 18.92 49.05 -16.73
C SER A 183 17.95 48.06 -17.37
N LEU A 184 16.93 47.61 -16.62
CA LEU A 184 15.97 46.57 -17.04
C LEU A 184 15.30 46.83 -18.41
N PRO A 185 14.82 48.05 -18.76
CA PRO A 185 14.16 48.26 -20.05
C PRO A 185 15.07 47.96 -21.25
N ALA A 186 16.32 48.41 -21.21
CA ALA A 186 17.28 48.18 -22.29
C ALA A 186 17.68 46.71 -22.40
N GLU A 187 17.86 46.03 -21.26
CA GLU A 187 18.12 44.59 -21.22
C GLU A 187 16.93 43.80 -21.75
N HIS A 188 15.70 44.16 -21.37
CA HIS A 188 14.49 43.53 -21.87
C HIS A 188 14.32 43.68 -23.38
N GLU A 189 14.49 44.89 -23.92
CA GLU A 189 14.44 45.12 -25.37
C GLU A 189 15.49 44.29 -26.13
N ALA A 190 16.71 44.18 -25.58
CA ALA A 190 17.76 43.34 -26.16
C ALA A 190 17.40 41.85 -26.14
N LEU A 191 16.81 41.35 -25.05
CA LEU A 191 16.36 39.96 -24.94
C LEU A 191 15.20 39.65 -25.89
N VAL A 192 14.22 40.56 -26.02
CA VAL A 192 13.11 40.41 -26.97
C VAL A 192 13.63 40.38 -28.40
N ALA A 193 14.59 41.24 -28.76
CA ALA A 193 15.21 41.24 -30.08
C ALA A 193 16.01 39.94 -30.33
N ALA A 194 16.72 39.44 -29.33
CA ALA A 194 17.47 38.19 -29.42
C ALA A 194 16.54 36.98 -29.60
N LEU A 195 15.43 36.93 -28.86
CA LEU A 195 14.40 35.89 -28.99
C LEU A 195 13.81 35.88 -30.40
N ALA A 196 13.36 37.04 -30.90
CA ALA A 196 12.78 37.14 -32.25
C ALA A 196 13.77 36.70 -33.34
N ALA A 197 15.03 37.12 -33.24
CA ALA A 197 16.07 36.71 -34.18
C ALA A 197 16.37 35.20 -34.13
N TYR A 198 16.26 34.58 -32.96
CA TYR A 198 16.46 33.13 -32.80
C TYR A 198 15.26 32.32 -33.31
N GLU A 199 14.03 32.78 -33.07
CA GLU A 199 12.81 32.19 -33.62
C GLU A 199 12.81 32.19 -35.16
N GLU A 200 13.28 33.27 -35.79
CA GLU A 200 13.45 33.33 -37.25
C GLU A 200 14.46 32.29 -37.77
N GLN A 201 15.54 32.04 -37.03
CA GLN A 201 16.54 31.02 -37.39
C GLN A 201 16.00 29.60 -37.23
N LEU A 202 15.14 29.36 -36.23
CA LEU A 202 14.54 28.06 -35.97
C LEU A 202 13.41 27.71 -36.95
N ALA A 203 12.65 28.69 -37.43
CA ALA A 203 11.51 28.47 -38.32
C ALA A 203 11.76 27.50 -39.51
N PRO A 204 12.84 27.66 -40.31
CA PRO A 204 13.13 26.72 -41.41
C PRO A 204 13.49 25.31 -40.91
N VAL A 205 14.23 25.21 -39.80
CA VAL A 205 14.64 23.94 -39.19
C VAL A 205 13.41 23.19 -38.66
N THR A 206 12.53 23.88 -37.96
CA THR A 206 11.27 23.32 -37.44
C THR A 206 10.37 22.85 -38.57
N THR A 207 10.24 23.63 -39.65
CA THR A 207 9.45 23.25 -40.83
C THR A 207 10.00 21.97 -41.48
N GLN A 208 11.32 21.87 -41.63
CA GLN A 208 11.96 20.68 -42.18
C GLN A 208 11.74 19.45 -41.27
N ARG A 209 11.99 19.59 -39.96
CA ARG A 209 11.79 18.50 -38.99
C ARG A 209 10.35 18.01 -38.96
N GLU A 210 9.39 18.93 -39.09
CA GLU A 210 7.97 18.58 -39.12
C GLU A 210 7.61 17.83 -40.41
N ALA A 211 8.15 18.25 -41.55
CA ALA A 211 7.98 17.51 -42.81
C ALA A 211 8.57 16.09 -42.73
N GLU A 212 9.77 15.93 -42.15
CA GLU A 212 10.39 14.61 -41.93
C GLU A 212 9.56 13.75 -40.98
N ARG A 213 9.00 14.34 -39.91
CA ARG A 213 8.10 13.67 -38.97
C ARG A 213 6.85 13.15 -39.67
N MET A 214 6.19 13.98 -40.46
CA MET A 214 5.00 13.59 -41.24
C MET A 214 5.29 12.47 -42.24
N GLN A 215 6.46 12.47 -42.87
CA GLN A 215 6.88 11.36 -43.74
C GLN A 215 7.08 10.05 -42.96
N LYS A 216 7.69 10.11 -41.77
CA LYS A 216 7.86 8.94 -40.90
C LYS A 216 6.52 8.37 -40.41
N ILE A 217 5.58 9.25 -40.05
CA ILE A 217 4.21 8.86 -39.66
C ILE A 217 3.54 8.14 -40.83
N ALA A 218 3.51 8.75 -42.01
CA ALA A 218 2.87 8.15 -43.18
C ALA A 218 3.49 6.78 -43.55
N ALA A 219 4.81 6.63 -43.42
CA ALA A 219 5.49 5.37 -43.65
C ALA A 219 5.12 4.31 -42.59
N ALA A 220 5.08 4.69 -41.31
CA ALA A 220 4.70 3.79 -40.22
C ALA A 220 3.23 3.35 -40.31
N GLU A 221 2.31 4.27 -40.66
CA GLU A 221 0.89 3.94 -40.90
C GLU A 221 0.72 2.97 -42.08
N ALA A 222 1.44 3.20 -43.17
CA ALA A 222 1.40 2.31 -44.33
C ALA A 222 1.93 0.90 -43.99
N GLU A 223 3.03 0.82 -43.24
CA GLU A 223 3.62 -0.45 -42.78
C GLU A 223 2.68 -1.19 -41.83
N LEU A 224 2.09 -0.49 -40.86
CA LEU A 224 1.10 -1.04 -39.93
C LEU A 224 -0.10 -1.62 -40.68
N LYS A 225 -0.69 -0.82 -41.57
CA LYS A 225 -1.87 -1.23 -42.35
C LYS A 225 -1.58 -2.43 -43.26
N ALA A 226 -0.40 -2.45 -43.89
CA ALA A 226 0.01 -3.57 -44.73
C ALA A 226 0.12 -4.86 -43.90
N TYR A 227 0.71 -4.78 -42.72
CA TYR A 227 0.86 -5.93 -41.83
C TYR A 227 -0.47 -6.39 -41.23
N GLU A 228 -1.38 -5.48 -40.87
CA GLU A 228 -2.73 -5.80 -40.41
C GLU A 228 -3.50 -6.62 -41.46
N VAL A 229 -3.37 -6.27 -42.74
CA VAL A 229 -3.97 -7.05 -43.84
C VAL A 229 -3.30 -8.42 -43.99
N GLU A 230 -1.97 -8.50 -43.84
CA GLU A 230 -1.20 -9.76 -43.94
C GLU A 230 -1.64 -10.80 -42.88
N ILE A 231 -1.90 -10.36 -41.64
CA ILE A 231 -2.21 -11.26 -40.53
C ILE A 231 -3.71 -11.47 -40.28
N ALA A 232 -4.59 -10.74 -40.97
CA ALA A 232 -6.03 -10.71 -40.68
C ALA A 232 -6.67 -12.10 -40.60
N ASP A 233 -6.40 -12.96 -41.58
CA ASP A 233 -6.97 -14.32 -41.62
C ASP A 233 -6.42 -15.21 -40.48
N ARG A 234 -5.14 -15.06 -40.16
CA ARG A 234 -4.48 -15.79 -39.07
C ARG A 234 -5.07 -15.38 -37.72
N GLU A 235 -5.21 -14.07 -37.47
CA GLU A 235 -5.81 -13.58 -36.23
C GLU A 235 -7.27 -14.00 -36.11
N ALA A 236 -8.06 -13.93 -37.18
CA ALA A 236 -9.45 -14.38 -37.18
C ALA A 236 -9.60 -15.89 -36.94
N GLU A 237 -8.65 -16.73 -37.39
CA GLU A 237 -8.62 -18.15 -37.05
C GLU A 237 -8.28 -18.37 -35.57
N LEU A 238 -7.27 -17.68 -35.06
CA LEU A 238 -6.87 -17.81 -33.67
C LEU A 238 -7.96 -17.31 -32.69
N ASP A 239 -8.69 -16.25 -33.05
CA ASP A 239 -9.84 -15.76 -32.28
C ASP A 239 -10.98 -16.79 -32.26
N ARG A 240 -11.22 -17.48 -33.37
CA ARG A 240 -12.19 -18.60 -33.42
C ARG A 240 -11.74 -19.78 -32.56
N GLN A 241 -10.45 -20.13 -32.58
CA GLN A 241 -9.90 -21.20 -31.74
C GLN A 241 -10.06 -20.89 -30.25
N HIS A 242 -9.71 -19.67 -29.84
CA HIS A 242 -9.86 -19.23 -28.46
C HIS A 242 -11.32 -19.20 -28.00
N ALA A 243 -12.23 -18.71 -28.84
CA ALA A 243 -13.66 -18.77 -28.54
C ALA A 243 -14.14 -20.22 -28.39
N ALA A 244 -13.64 -21.15 -29.20
CA ALA A 244 -13.96 -22.57 -29.09
C ALA A 244 -13.40 -23.21 -27.80
N GLU A 245 -12.19 -22.83 -27.37
CA GLU A 245 -11.59 -23.28 -26.11
C GLU A 245 -12.41 -22.85 -24.89
N ILE A 246 -12.89 -21.60 -24.88
CA ILE A 246 -13.79 -21.10 -23.81
C ILE A 246 -15.06 -21.94 -23.77
N VAL A 247 -15.73 -22.13 -24.91
CA VAL A 247 -16.96 -22.94 -24.98
C VAL A 247 -16.72 -24.38 -24.53
N ALA A 248 -15.58 -24.96 -24.90
CA ALA A 248 -15.21 -26.31 -24.48
C ALA A 248 -14.96 -26.40 -22.96
N ALA A 249 -14.25 -25.43 -22.37
CA ALA A 249 -14.00 -25.38 -20.94
C ALA A 249 -15.29 -25.16 -20.14
N GLU A 250 -16.19 -24.28 -20.59
CA GLU A 250 -17.51 -24.08 -20.00
C GLU A 250 -18.35 -25.36 -20.06
N ALA A 251 -18.37 -26.03 -21.21
CA ALA A 251 -19.10 -27.29 -21.38
C ALA A 251 -18.54 -28.40 -20.48
N ALA A 252 -17.21 -28.49 -20.35
CA ALA A 252 -16.55 -29.46 -19.46
C ALA A 252 -16.89 -29.21 -17.99
N LEU A 253 -16.78 -27.95 -17.53
CA LEU A 253 -17.14 -27.57 -16.17
C LEU A 253 -18.61 -27.88 -15.88
N ARG A 254 -19.53 -27.45 -16.76
CA ARG A 254 -20.97 -27.69 -16.61
C ARG A 254 -21.31 -29.18 -16.59
N LYS A 255 -20.65 -29.99 -17.42
CA LYS A 255 -20.83 -31.44 -17.45
C LYS A 255 -20.36 -32.09 -16.14
N TYR A 256 -19.22 -31.66 -15.60
CA TYR A 256 -18.71 -32.16 -14.32
C TYR A 256 -19.62 -31.75 -13.17
N GLU A 257 -20.06 -30.50 -13.13
CA GLU A 257 -20.97 -29.98 -12.10
C GLU A 257 -22.31 -30.72 -12.06
N ALA A 258 -22.82 -31.17 -13.20
CA ALA A 258 -24.04 -31.98 -13.27
C ALA A 258 -23.89 -33.36 -12.61
N GLY A 259 -22.66 -33.90 -12.53
CA GLY A 259 -22.35 -35.18 -11.89
C GLY A 259 -22.03 -35.08 -10.39
N LEU A 260 -21.87 -33.87 -9.84
CA LEU A 260 -21.52 -33.67 -8.43
C LEU A 260 -22.47 -34.36 -7.43
N PRO A 261 -23.81 -34.44 -7.65
CA PRO A 261 -24.69 -35.16 -6.71
C PRO A 261 -24.38 -36.66 -6.59
N GLU A 262 -24.06 -37.32 -7.70
CA GLU A 262 -23.69 -38.75 -7.70
C GLU A 262 -22.31 -38.95 -7.07
N GLN A 263 -21.36 -38.07 -7.40
CA GLN A 263 -20.02 -38.10 -6.82
C GLN A 263 -20.04 -37.85 -5.31
N LEU A 264 -20.87 -36.91 -4.84
CA LEU A 264 -21.10 -36.67 -3.42
C LEU A 264 -21.64 -37.94 -2.75
N THR A 265 -22.62 -38.61 -3.36
CA THR A 265 -23.17 -39.87 -2.83
C THR A 265 -22.10 -40.98 -2.75
N ALA A 266 -21.24 -41.10 -3.76
CA ALA A 266 -20.13 -42.05 -3.73
C ALA A 266 -19.03 -41.66 -2.73
N TRP A 267 -18.82 -40.36 -2.52
CA TRP A 267 -17.93 -39.85 -1.48
C TRP A 267 -18.50 -40.13 -0.09
N GLU A 268 -19.82 -40.03 0.10
CA GLU A 268 -20.51 -40.32 1.37
C GLU A 268 -20.22 -41.73 1.91
N THR A 269 -20.02 -42.73 1.04
CA THR A 269 -19.84 -44.14 1.42
C THR A 269 -18.39 -44.58 1.66
N LYS A 270 -17.40 -43.68 1.56
CA LYS A 270 -15.99 -44.01 1.86
C LYS A 270 -15.77 -44.15 3.38
N ASP A 271 -15.02 -45.17 3.79
CA ASP A 271 -14.73 -45.53 5.21
C ASP A 271 -13.61 -44.67 5.86
N ASP A 272 -13.08 -43.68 5.16
CA ASP A 272 -11.96 -42.81 5.57
C ASP A 272 -12.36 -41.67 6.55
N LYS A 273 -13.46 -41.84 7.30
CA LYS A 273 -14.18 -40.76 8.00
C LYS A 273 -14.25 -40.91 9.52
N THR A 274 -13.39 -41.75 10.10
CA THR A 274 -13.54 -42.21 11.50
C THR A 274 -13.15 -41.17 12.55
N THR A 275 -12.37 -40.15 12.16
CA THR A 275 -11.96 -39.06 13.05
C THR A 275 -12.92 -37.88 12.92
N VAL A 276 -13.55 -37.48 14.02
CA VAL A 276 -14.49 -36.34 14.07
C VAL A 276 -13.76 -35.12 14.61
N TRP A 277 -13.71 -34.03 13.83
CA TRP A 277 -13.02 -32.80 14.22
C TRP A 277 -14.01 -31.71 14.63
N THR A 278 -13.94 -31.26 15.88
CA THR A 278 -14.72 -30.12 16.39
C THR A 278 -13.93 -28.82 16.21
N ALA A 279 -14.45 -27.91 15.40
CA ALA A 279 -13.86 -26.59 15.23
C ALA A 279 -13.93 -25.78 16.54
N LEU A 280 -12.83 -25.10 16.88
CA LEU A 280 -12.73 -24.30 18.08
C LEU A 280 -13.14 -22.86 17.79
N ASP A 281 -13.93 -22.27 18.68
CA ASP A 281 -14.32 -20.86 18.59
C ASP A 281 -13.21 -19.95 19.16
N PRO A 282 -12.57 -19.09 18.32
CA PRO A 282 -11.55 -18.15 18.78
C PRO A 282 -12.17 -17.01 19.60
N SER A 283 -11.72 -16.86 20.84
CA SER A 283 -12.21 -15.85 21.79
C SER A 283 -11.29 -14.65 21.97
N ASP A 284 -9.98 -14.83 21.80
CA ASP A 284 -8.98 -13.75 21.83
C ASP A 284 -7.91 -14.02 20.77
N LEU A 285 -7.51 -12.97 20.05
CA LEU A 285 -6.63 -13.03 18.89
C LEU A 285 -5.62 -11.89 18.99
N SER A 286 -4.33 -12.23 18.93
CA SER A 286 -3.26 -11.23 18.91
C SER A 286 -2.08 -11.70 18.07
N SER A 287 -1.26 -10.76 17.63
CA SER A 287 0.01 -11.04 16.96
C SER A 287 1.13 -10.24 17.62
N THR A 288 2.34 -10.79 17.64
CA THR A 288 3.53 -10.03 18.03
C THR A 288 4.03 -9.09 16.92
N SER A 289 3.59 -9.30 15.68
CA SER A 289 3.78 -8.37 14.57
C SER A 289 2.56 -7.46 14.43
N ALA A 290 2.65 -6.42 13.58
CA ALA A 290 1.52 -5.54 13.29
C ALA A 290 0.43 -6.18 12.39
N THR A 291 0.36 -7.51 12.34
CA THR A 291 -0.68 -8.28 11.63
C THR A 291 -1.98 -8.27 12.41
N THR A 292 -3.08 -7.99 11.73
CA THR A 292 -4.42 -8.05 12.32
C THR A 292 -5.04 -9.43 12.09
N LEU A 293 -5.46 -10.09 13.17
CA LEU A 293 -6.18 -11.37 13.12
C LEU A 293 -7.68 -11.15 13.36
N THR A 294 -8.51 -11.67 12.45
CA THR A 294 -9.97 -11.47 12.49
C THR A 294 -10.67 -12.82 12.42
N ARG A 295 -11.49 -13.11 13.42
CA ARG A 295 -12.41 -14.26 13.43
C ARG A 295 -13.49 -14.08 12.36
N GLN A 296 -13.78 -15.14 11.62
CA GLN A 296 -14.82 -15.22 10.60
C GLN A 296 -16.05 -16.00 11.11
N GLU A 297 -17.15 -15.97 10.37
CA GLU A 297 -18.39 -16.69 10.75
C GLU A 297 -18.22 -18.21 10.77
N ASP A 298 -17.39 -18.75 9.87
CA ASP A 298 -17.06 -20.18 9.76
C ASP A 298 -16.00 -20.65 10.78
N LEU A 299 -15.75 -19.84 11.82
CA LEU A 299 -14.72 -20.03 12.85
C LEU A 299 -13.27 -20.03 12.33
N SER A 300 -13.04 -19.71 11.04
CA SER A 300 -11.70 -19.44 10.54
C SER A 300 -11.18 -18.09 11.02
N ILE A 301 -9.87 -17.90 10.93
CA ILE A 301 -9.17 -16.67 11.28
C ILE A 301 -8.47 -16.18 10.01
N THR A 302 -8.65 -14.91 9.67
CA THR A 302 -7.92 -14.25 8.59
C THR A 302 -6.85 -13.32 9.17
N ALA A 303 -5.68 -13.34 8.56
CA ALA A 303 -4.55 -12.48 8.86
C ALA A 303 -4.40 -11.43 7.76
N THR A 304 -4.53 -10.16 8.12
CA THR A 304 -4.52 -9.03 7.19
C THR A 304 -3.50 -7.98 7.63
N SER A 305 -3.53 -6.79 7.02
CA SER A 305 -2.63 -5.67 7.26
C SER A 305 -1.15 -6.01 6.99
N SER A 306 -0.24 -5.67 7.88
CA SER A 306 1.20 -5.90 7.68
C SER A 306 1.54 -7.38 7.76
N ASN A 307 2.53 -7.79 6.98
CA ASN A 307 3.14 -9.12 7.05
C ASN A 307 4.50 -8.98 7.74
N GLY A 308 4.91 -9.98 8.51
CA GLY A 308 6.13 -9.88 9.29
C GLY A 308 6.47 -11.15 10.04
N ILE A 309 7.72 -11.21 10.47
CA ILE A 309 8.20 -12.19 11.46
C ILE A 309 7.43 -12.00 12.76
N GLY A 310 6.81 -13.05 13.27
CA GLY A 310 6.03 -12.95 14.48
C GLY A 310 5.35 -14.24 14.90
N THR A 311 4.59 -14.15 15.99
CA THR A 311 3.79 -15.24 16.54
C THR A 311 2.34 -14.82 16.57
N TYR A 312 1.46 -15.63 15.98
CA TYR A 312 0.02 -15.48 16.18
C TYR A 312 -0.36 -16.20 17.47
N LYS A 313 -1.08 -15.51 18.34
CA LYS A 313 -1.64 -16.07 19.56
C LYS A 313 -3.16 -16.16 19.41
N VAL A 314 -3.70 -17.35 19.58
CA VAL A 314 -5.14 -17.64 19.50
C VAL A 314 -5.58 -18.29 20.79
N VAL A 315 -6.57 -17.72 21.46
CA VAL A 315 -7.18 -18.30 22.67
C VAL A 315 -8.57 -18.81 22.33
N THR A 316 -8.86 -20.07 22.64
CA THR A 316 -10.17 -20.69 22.44
C THR A 316 -10.68 -21.30 23.75
N ARG A 317 -11.98 -21.58 23.79
CA ARG A 317 -12.64 -22.27 24.92
C ARG A 317 -13.42 -23.47 24.40
N THR A 318 -13.40 -24.57 25.15
CA THR A 318 -14.17 -25.78 24.84
C THR A 318 -14.59 -26.51 26.10
N GLU A 319 -15.76 -27.16 26.07
CA GLU A 319 -16.26 -28.03 27.14
C GLU A 319 -15.80 -29.49 26.98
N LEU A 320 -15.07 -29.79 25.90
CA LEU A 320 -14.61 -31.14 25.61
C LEU A 320 -13.55 -31.61 26.61
N THR A 321 -13.67 -32.87 27.04
CA THR A 321 -12.67 -33.60 27.82
C THR A 321 -12.16 -34.80 27.02
N GLY A 322 -10.97 -35.29 27.35
CA GLY A 322 -10.35 -36.43 26.65
C GLY A 322 -9.95 -36.11 25.20
N ILE A 323 -9.61 -34.86 24.91
CA ILE A 323 -9.09 -34.42 23.61
C ILE A 323 -7.74 -35.10 23.36
N ARG A 324 -7.54 -35.63 22.15
CA ARG A 324 -6.39 -36.46 21.76
C ARG A 324 -5.56 -35.89 20.62
N ALA A 325 -6.12 -35.00 19.81
CA ALA A 325 -5.38 -34.35 18.74
C ALA A 325 -5.97 -33.00 18.38
N ILE A 326 -5.14 -32.21 17.70
CA ILE A 326 -5.42 -30.86 17.20
C ILE A 326 -5.22 -30.87 15.69
N ARG A 327 -6.10 -30.21 14.94
CA ARG A 327 -5.96 -29.99 13.50
C ARG A 327 -5.83 -28.51 13.20
N LEU A 328 -4.88 -28.19 12.34
CA LEU A 328 -4.70 -26.89 11.71
C LEU A 328 -5.06 -27.00 10.23
N GLU A 329 -6.07 -26.24 9.81
CA GLU A 329 -6.47 -26.13 8.41
C GLU A 329 -5.89 -24.82 7.87
N ALA A 330 -4.99 -24.89 6.89
CA ALA A 330 -4.48 -23.73 6.16
C ALA A 330 -5.33 -23.53 4.91
N LEU A 331 -6.23 -22.55 4.92
CA LEU A 331 -7.33 -22.42 3.98
C LEU A 331 -6.94 -21.54 2.77
N ALA A 332 -7.23 -22.02 1.56
CA ALA A 332 -7.15 -21.20 0.36
C ALA A 332 -8.26 -20.13 0.38
N ASP A 333 -7.94 -18.95 -0.14
CA ASP A 333 -8.86 -17.81 -0.17
C ASP A 333 -8.46 -16.85 -1.30
N ASP A 334 -9.44 -16.37 -2.08
CA ASP A 334 -9.19 -15.50 -3.23
C ASP A 334 -8.57 -14.14 -2.84
N SER A 335 -8.69 -13.71 -1.58
CA SER A 335 -8.06 -12.49 -1.06
C SER A 335 -6.55 -12.63 -0.81
N LEU A 336 -6.01 -13.86 -0.83
CA LEU A 336 -4.60 -14.15 -0.57
C LEU A 336 -3.77 -14.20 -1.87
N PRO A 337 -2.46 -13.87 -1.82
CA PRO A 337 -1.58 -14.04 -2.97
C PRO A 337 -1.62 -15.49 -3.48
N LYS A 338 -1.76 -15.67 -4.81
CA LYS A 338 -1.91 -17.00 -5.44
C LYS A 338 -3.02 -17.87 -4.81
N LYS A 339 -4.04 -17.25 -4.22
CA LYS A 339 -5.13 -17.89 -3.46
C LYS A 339 -4.68 -18.59 -2.18
N GLY A 340 -3.50 -18.25 -1.65
CA GLY A 340 -3.01 -18.70 -0.35
C GLY A 340 -2.49 -20.14 -0.31
N PRO A 341 -2.51 -20.82 0.86
CA PRO A 341 -3.07 -20.37 2.13
C PRO A 341 -2.17 -19.40 2.92
N GLY A 342 -0.95 -19.15 2.43
CA GLY A 342 -0.01 -18.19 3.02
C GLY A 342 -0.08 -16.79 2.40
N ARG A 343 0.67 -15.87 3.01
CA ARG A 343 0.71 -14.44 2.65
C ARG A 343 1.96 -14.02 1.87
N ALA A 344 2.88 -14.95 1.59
CA ALA A 344 4.03 -14.67 0.74
C ALA A 344 3.57 -14.44 -0.72
N PRO A 345 4.33 -13.72 -1.57
CA PRO A 345 3.94 -13.44 -2.96
C PRO A 345 3.63 -14.69 -3.81
N ASP A 346 4.21 -15.83 -3.47
CA ASP A 346 3.96 -17.13 -4.11
C ASP A 346 2.79 -17.93 -3.47
N GLY A 347 2.12 -17.37 -2.46
CA GLY A 347 1.02 -17.98 -1.72
C GLY A 347 1.46 -18.94 -0.60
N ASN A 348 2.76 -19.06 -0.33
CA ASN A 348 3.30 -19.97 0.67
C ASN A 348 3.31 -19.36 2.09
N PHE A 349 3.44 -20.22 3.10
CA PHE A 349 3.71 -19.86 4.49
C PHE A 349 4.80 -20.77 5.07
N VAL A 350 5.38 -20.39 6.21
CA VAL A 350 6.30 -21.22 6.98
C VAL A 350 5.94 -21.13 8.46
N LEU A 351 5.28 -22.16 8.97
CA LEU A 351 4.96 -22.31 10.40
C LEU A 351 6.16 -22.95 11.10
N THR A 352 7.06 -22.12 11.63
CA THR A 352 8.33 -22.56 12.23
C THR A 352 8.16 -23.40 13.50
N GLU A 353 7.16 -23.11 14.33
CA GLU A 353 6.82 -23.89 15.54
C GLU A 353 5.34 -23.70 15.90
N PHE A 354 4.71 -24.72 16.48
CA PHE A 354 3.32 -24.77 16.89
C PHE A 354 3.18 -25.24 18.33
N ASP A 355 2.94 -24.28 19.22
CA ASP A 355 2.86 -24.49 20.66
C ASP A 355 1.43 -24.38 21.16
N VAL A 356 1.02 -25.26 22.08
CA VAL A 356 -0.31 -25.24 22.67
C VAL A 356 -0.23 -25.44 24.18
N THR A 357 -0.96 -24.62 24.92
CA THR A 357 -1.17 -24.80 26.37
C THR A 357 -2.64 -24.98 26.70
N ALA A 358 -2.96 -25.81 27.68
CA ALA A 358 -4.31 -26.02 28.19
C ALA A 358 -4.42 -25.65 29.68
N ALA A 359 -5.50 -24.98 30.06
CA ALA A 359 -5.82 -24.64 31.45
C ALA A 359 -7.32 -24.92 31.75
N PRO A 360 -7.69 -25.21 33.01
CA PRO A 360 -9.09 -25.19 33.42
C PRO A 360 -9.69 -23.79 33.23
N ALA A 361 -10.94 -23.68 32.77
CA ALA A 361 -11.57 -22.38 32.48
C ALA A 361 -11.67 -21.46 33.71
N ALA A 362 -11.84 -22.03 34.90
CA ALA A 362 -11.86 -21.29 36.16
C ALA A 362 -10.48 -20.85 36.66
N GLU A 363 -9.39 -21.45 36.16
CA GLU A 363 -8.01 -21.28 36.65
C GLU A 363 -7.06 -21.14 35.46
N ALA A 364 -7.30 -20.14 34.61
CA ALA A 364 -6.58 -19.92 33.35
C ALA A 364 -5.06 -19.67 33.54
N ASP A 365 -4.64 -19.28 34.75
CA ASP A 365 -3.26 -19.07 35.16
C ASP A 365 -2.49 -20.39 35.40
N LYS A 366 -3.19 -21.53 35.53
CA LYS A 366 -2.59 -22.87 35.67
C LYS A 366 -2.38 -23.58 34.32
N ALA A 367 -2.00 -22.83 33.30
CA ALA A 367 -1.79 -23.37 31.96
C ALA A 367 -0.61 -24.36 31.93
N THR A 368 -0.85 -25.53 31.34
CA THR A 368 0.17 -26.56 31.12
C THR A 368 0.45 -26.68 29.62
N LYS A 369 1.73 -26.69 29.23
CA LYS A 369 2.14 -26.91 27.84
C LYS A 369 1.84 -28.35 27.43
N LEU A 370 1.11 -28.52 26.35
CA LEU A 370 0.81 -29.82 25.76
C LEU A 370 2.03 -30.32 25.00
N VAL A 371 2.30 -31.62 25.09
CA VAL A 371 3.33 -32.25 24.27
C VAL A 371 2.67 -32.86 23.04
N LEU A 372 3.00 -32.31 21.88
CA LEU A 372 2.50 -32.76 20.59
C LEU A 372 3.43 -33.85 20.01
N GLU A 373 2.85 -34.82 19.30
CA GLU A 373 3.54 -35.89 18.60
C GLU A 373 2.74 -36.37 17.38
N ASN A 374 3.31 -37.30 16.61
CA ASN A 374 2.68 -37.90 15.43
C ASN A 374 2.10 -36.86 14.46
N ALA A 375 2.85 -35.80 14.17
CA ALA A 375 2.43 -34.76 13.24
C ALA A 375 2.22 -35.36 11.83
N GLN A 376 1.08 -35.06 11.23
CA GLN A 376 0.73 -35.48 9.87
C GLN A 376 0.31 -34.26 9.07
N ALA A 377 0.62 -34.26 7.77
CA ALA A 377 0.14 -33.26 6.83
C ALA A 377 -0.16 -33.90 5.47
N ASP A 378 -1.11 -33.33 4.75
CA ASP A 378 -1.52 -33.79 3.42
C ASP A 378 -0.45 -33.45 2.38
N PHE A 379 0.28 -32.36 2.63
CA PHE A 379 1.46 -31.97 1.88
C PHE A 379 2.48 -31.28 2.78
N SER A 380 3.77 -31.50 2.49
CA SER A 380 4.88 -30.74 3.06
C SER A 380 5.90 -30.43 1.97
N GLN A 381 6.35 -29.18 1.93
CA GLN A 381 7.45 -28.76 1.07
C GLN A 381 8.74 -29.48 1.50
N ASN A 382 9.60 -29.80 0.53
CA ASN A 382 10.92 -30.39 0.83
C ASN A 382 11.73 -29.51 1.80
N ASN A 383 12.31 -30.12 2.85
CA ASN A 383 12.98 -29.49 4.00
C ASN A 383 12.10 -28.67 4.96
N TYR A 384 10.77 -28.74 4.81
CA TYR A 384 9.81 -28.09 5.70
C TYR A 384 8.70 -29.09 6.06
N ASP A 385 9.12 -30.20 6.65
CA ASP A 385 8.24 -31.27 7.10
C ASP A 385 7.46 -30.83 8.34
N VAL A 386 6.16 -31.14 8.38
CA VAL A 386 5.25 -30.77 9.47
C VAL A 386 5.75 -31.23 10.85
N ALA A 387 6.48 -32.34 10.94
CA ALA A 387 7.05 -32.81 12.20
C ALA A 387 8.08 -31.84 12.80
N THR A 388 8.71 -31.01 11.98
CA THR A 388 9.65 -29.97 12.44
C THR A 388 8.95 -28.72 12.98
N ALA A 389 7.62 -28.62 12.83
CA ALA A 389 6.85 -27.53 13.44
C ALA A 389 6.50 -27.80 14.92
N ILE A 390 6.90 -28.94 15.49
CA ILE A 390 6.66 -29.29 16.91
C ILE A 390 7.93 -29.83 17.58
N ASP A 391 9.10 -29.53 17.02
CA ASP A 391 10.38 -30.06 17.49
C ASP A 391 11.08 -29.14 18.49
N GLY A 392 10.45 -28.01 18.85
CA GLY A 392 10.97 -27.00 19.74
C GLY A 392 12.01 -26.08 19.10
N LYS A 393 12.25 -26.18 17.78
CA LYS A 393 13.20 -25.33 17.07
C LYS A 393 12.45 -24.27 16.27
N MET A 394 12.89 -23.02 16.38
CA MET A 394 12.35 -21.90 15.61
C MET A 394 13.39 -21.37 14.63
N ALA A 395 14.07 -22.26 13.90
CA ALA A 395 15.14 -21.85 13.00
C ALA A 395 14.59 -21.00 11.85
N PRO A 396 15.26 -19.91 11.44
CA PRO A 396 14.75 -18.98 10.43
C PRO A 396 14.80 -19.54 9.00
N THR A 397 15.31 -20.77 8.81
CA THR A 397 15.39 -21.48 7.53
C THR A 397 15.37 -22.99 7.74
N GLY A 398 14.72 -23.73 6.83
CA GLY A 398 14.76 -25.20 6.82
C GLY A 398 14.13 -25.87 8.05
N ASN A 399 13.17 -25.20 8.68
CA ASN A 399 12.43 -25.70 9.84
C ASN A 399 10.99 -25.20 9.78
N GLY A 400 10.06 -26.03 10.25
CA GLY A 400 8.64 -25.77 10.25
C GLY A 400 7.90 -26.39 9.08
N TRP A 401 6.60 -26.12 9.00
CA TRP A 401 5.72 -26.62 7.95
C TRP A 401 5.49 -25.57 6.86
N ALA A 402 5.65 -25.97 5.60
CA ALA A 402 5.39 -25.14 4.42
C ALA A 402 4.78 -25.95 3.27
N VAL A 403 4.16 -25.29 2.29
CA VAL A 403 3.31 -25.96 1.29
C VAL A 403 3.68 -25.64 -0.17
N SER A 404 4.82 -25.01 -0.45
CA SER A 404 5.27 -24.78 -1.83
C SER A 404 5.60 -26.10 -2.55
N PRO A 405 5.23 -26.28 -3.84
CA PRO A 405 4.60 -25.31 -4.74
C PRO A 405 3.07 -25.40 -4.81
N LYS A 406 2.40 -26.02 -3.82
CA LYS A 406 0.97 -26.33 -3.84
C LYS A 406 0.07 -25.18 -3.34
N ALA A 407 0.48 -23.93 -3.56
CA ALA A 407 -0.37 -22.76 -3.30
C ALA A 407 -1.70 -22.84 -4.08
N GLY A 408 -2.71 -22.13 -3.58
CA GLY A 408 -4.07 -22.10 -4.10
C GLY A 408 -4.95 -23.30 -3.69
N ASN A 409 -4.44 -24.20 -2.85
CA ASN A 409 -5.19 -25.30 -2.25
C ASN A 409 -5.26 -25.13 -0.73
N THR A 410 -6.32 -25.67 -0.13
CA THR A 410 -6.37 -25.87 1.31
C THR A 410 -5.44 -27.01 1.68
N HIS A 411 -4.70 -26.86 2.77
CA HIS A 411 -3.80 -27.88 3.33
C HIS A 411 -4.16 -28.19 4.77
N LEU A 412 -3.94 -29.42 5.20
CA LEU A 412 -4.30 -29.93 6.53
C LEU A 412 -3.04 -30.38 7.27
N ALA A 413 -2.96 -30.05 8.56
CA ALA A 413 -2.01 -30.65 9.49
C ALA A 413 -2.73 -31.13 10.74
N SER A 414 -2.36 -32.29 11.27
CA SER A 414 -2.83 -32.79 12.57
C SER A 414 -1.66 -33.10 13.49
N PHE A 415 -1.89 -32.92 14.78
CA PHE A 415 -0.91 -33.10 15.84
C PHE A 415 -1.59 -33.86 16.97
N GLU A 416 -1.13 -35.08 17.25
CA GLU A 416 -1.63 -35.85 18.40
C GLU A 416 -1.04 -35.30 19.69
N THR A 417 -1.78 -35.38 20.78
CA THR A 417 -1.26 -35.08 22.12
C THR A 417 -0.81 -36.36 22.78
N ARG A 418 0.38 -36.35 23.38
CA ARG A 418 0.94 -37.53 24.07
C ARG A 418 0.00 -38.12 25.13
N GLU A 419 -0.70 -37.26 25.86
CA GLU A 419 -1.73 -37.66 26.82
C GLU A 419 -3.06 -36.97 26.47
N PRO A 420 -4.21 -37.67 26.58
CA PRO A 420 -5.50 -37.02 26.43
C PRO A 420 -5.69 -35.93 27.49
N PHE A 421 -6.29 -34.80 27.10
CA PHE A 421 -6.45 -33.64 27.99
C PHE A 421 -7.87 -33.07 27.98
N GLY A 422 -8.11 -32.12 28.88
CA GLY A 422 -9.37 -31.39 29.01
C GLY A 422 -9.93 -31.51 30.42
N TYR A 423 -10.59 -30.44 30.89
CA TYR A 423 -11.04 -30.28 32.27
C TYR A 423 -12.56 -30.20 32.36
N GLU A 424 -13.12 -30.83 33.39
CA GLU A 424 -14.53 -30.64 33.72
C GLU A 424 -14.79 -29.17 34.09
N GLY A 425 -15.88 -28.60 33.56
CA GLY A 425 -16.19 -27.17 33.73
C GLY A 425 -15.49 -26.24 32.73
N GLY A 426 -14.87 -26.81 31.68
CA GLY A 426 -14.35 -26.07 30.54
C GLY A 426 -12.82 -26.02 30.49
N THR A 427 -12.29 -26.00 29.28
CA THR A 427 -10.86 -25.94 28.95
C THR A 427 -10.57 -24.70 28.13
N VAL A 428 -9.58 -23.92 28.56
CA VAL A 428 -9.00 -22.81 27.79
C VAL A 428 -7.77 -23.32 27.07
N LEU A 429 -7.75 -23.17 25.74
CA LEU A 429 -6.60 -23.48 24.90
C LEU A 429 -5.95 -22.19 24.41
N THR A 430 -4.64 -22.10 24.53
CA THR A 430 -3.85 -21.01 23.93
C THR A 430 -2.88 -21.61 22.93
N PHE A 431 -3.06 -21.25 21.66
CA PHE A 431 -2.23 -21.64 20.54
C PHE A 431 -1.24 -20.51 20.24
N GLN A 432 0.01 -20.87 19.99
CA GLN A 432 1.05 -19.99 19.49
C GLN A 432 1.58 -20.55 18.17
N LEU A 433 1.30 -19.84 17.08
CA LEU A 433 1.76 -20.18 15.74
C LEU A 433 2.96 -19.28 15.41
N HIS A 434 4.16 -19.82 15.60
CA HIS A 434 5.41 -19.10 15.43
C HIS A 434 5.83 -19.11 13.96
N GLN A 435 6.11 -17.93 13.41
CA GLN A 435 6.39 -17.74 11.97
C GLN A 435 7.69 -16.94 11.83
N GLN A 436 8.80 -17.60 12.15
CA GLN A 436 10.12 -16.98 12.30
C GLN A 436 10.99 -17.04 11.03
N PHE A 437 10.39 -17.37 9.89
CA PHE A 437 11.13 -17.53 8.65
C PHE A 437 11.75 -16.21 8.17
N ARG A 438 13.03 -16.27 7.79
CA ARG A 438 13.88 -15.08 7.54
C ARG A 438 13.33 -14.05 6.57
N SER A 439 12.43 -14.41 5.66
CA SER A 439 11.90 -13.46 4.68
C SER A 439 10.95 -12.44 5.30
N GLY A 440 10.32 -12.78 6.44
CA GLY A 440 9.28 -11.96 7.06
C GLY A 440 7.95 -11.88 6.29
N GLU A 441 7.81 -12.64 5.20
CA GLU A 441 6.60 -12.63 4.36
C GLU A 441 5.82 -13.96 4.40
N HIS A 442 6.40 -15.01 4.96
CA HIS A 442 5.81 -16.35 4.94
C HIS A 442 4.93 -16.61 6.16
N SER A 443 3.96 -15.73 6.41
CA SER A 443 2.94 -15.96 7.43
C SER A 443 1.67 -16.60 6.83
N LEU A 444 0.93 -17.36 7.64
CA LEU A 444 -0.38 -17.92 7.37
C LEU A 444 -1.39 -16.80 7.11
N GLY A 445 -2.21 -17.00 6.09
CA GLY A 445 -3.22 -16.04 5.62
C GLY A 445 -4.60 -16.30 6.19
N ARG A 446 -5.18 -17.48 5.91
CA ARG A 446 -6.46 -17.90 6.49
C ARG A 446 -6.30 -19.29 7.06
N PHE A 447 -6.75 -19.50 8.29
CA PHE A 447 -6.61 -20.80 8.94
C PHE A 447 -7.73 -21.10 9.93
N ARG A 448 -7.90 -22.37 10.29
CA ARG A 448 -8.88 -22.83 11.29
C ARG A 448 -8.24 -23.85 12.22
N LEU A 449 -8.64 -23.83 13.49
CA LEU A 449 -8.18 -24.76 14.52
C LEU A 449 -9.34 -25.64 14.96
N SER A 450 -9.08 -26.94 15.03
CA SER A 450 -10.06 -27.97 15.43
C SER A 450 -9.41 -28.97 16.40
N VAL A 451 -10.22 -29.70 17.17
CA VAL A 451 -9.79 -30.75 18.08
C VAL A 451 -10.60 -32.02 17.89
N THR A 452 -10.08 -33.17 18.33
CA THR A 452 -10.82 -34.44 18.31
C THR A 452 -10.64 -35.22 19.61
N THR A 453 -11.69 -35.93 20.00
CA THR A 453 -11.69 -36.91 21.10
C THR A 453 -11.71 -38.36 20.58
N SER A 454 -11.70 -38.56 19.26
CA SER A 454 -11.78 -39.88 18.64
C SER A 454 -10.67 -40.81 19.15
N ALA A 455 -11.06 -42.05 19.48
CA ALA A 455 -10.13 -43.10 19.86
C ALA A 455 -9.76 -43.94 18.63
N GLY A 456 -8.45 -44.11 18.36
CA GLY A 456 -7.93 -44.81 17.18
C GLY A 456 -6.84 -43.99 16.48
N PRO A 457 -6.31 -44.46 15.34
CA PRO A 457 -5.39 -43.67 14.52
C PRO A 457 -6.07 -42.38 14.06
N ILE A 458 -5.47 -41.22 14.34
CA ILE A 458 -6.04 -39.94 13.97
C ILE A 458 -5.87 -39.73 12.46
N GLN A 459 -7.00 -39.66 11.76
CA GLN A 459 -7.04 -39.40 10.32
C GLN A 459 -7.07 -37.89 10.04
N LEU A 460 -6.15 -37.45 9.19
CA LEU A 460 -6.00 -36.05 8.81
C LEU A 460 -7.26 -35.51 8.09
N ASP A 461 -7.77 -36.26 7.13
CA ASP A 461 -8.97 -35.97 6.32
C ASP A 461 -10.30 -36.23 7.05
N GLY A 462 -10.25 -36.42 8.37
CA GLY A 462 -11.46 -36.57 9.18
C GLY A 462 -12.47 -35.45 8.94
N LEU A 463 -13.75 -35.74 9.08
CA LEU A 463 -14.79 -34.79 8.72
C LEU A 463 -14.98 -33.71 9.81
N PRO A 464 -15.24 -32.45 9.44
CA PRO A 464 -15.70 -31.44 10.40
C PRO A 464 -16.96 -31.91 11.13
N SER A 465 -17.13 -31.54 12.40
CA SER A 465 -18.24 -32.00 13.23
C SER A 465 -19.60 -31.64 12.61
N THR A 466 -19.72 -30.46 12.01
CA THR A 466 -20.92 -30.06 11.26
C THR A 466 -21.24 -31.03 10.12
N ILE A 467 -20.22 -31.50 9.40
CA ILE A 467 -20.39 -32.46 8.30
C ILE A 467 -20.69 -33.86 8.85
N THR A 468 -20.06 -34.29 9.94
CA THR A 468 -20.39 -35.58 10.57
C THR A 468 -21.80 -35.59 11.14
N ASP A 469 -22.25 -34.48 11.74
CA ASP A 469 -23.61 -34.33 12.28
C ASP A 469 -24.63 -34.44 11.15
N ILE A 470 -24.34 -33.82 9.99
CA ILE A 470 -25.16 -33.96 8.78
C ILE A 470 -25.14 -35.40 8.26
N LEU A 471 -23.98 -36.07 8.22
CA LEU A 471 -23.87 -37.45 7.76
C LEU A 471 -24.52 -38.46 8.71
N ALA A 472 -24.62 -38.14 10.01
CA ALA A 472 -25.32 -38.94 11.01
C ALA A 472 -26.85 -38.92 10.82
N VAL A 473 -27.39 -37.85 10.22
CA VAL A 473 -28.76 -37.82 9.73
C VAL A 473 -28.85 -38.65 8.46
N ALA A 474 -29.78 -39.60 8.41
CA ALA A 474 -30.03 -40.44 7.24
C ALA A 474 -30.27 -39.54 6.00
N ALA A 475 -29.70 -39.92 4.85
CA ALA A 475 -29.65 -39.06 3.66
C ALA A 475 -31.04 -38.58 3.19
N ASP A 476 -32.07 -39.39 3.39
CA ASP A 476 -33.48 -39.11 3.09
C ASP A 476 -34.15 -38.17 4.11
N GLN A 477 -33.57 -38.00 5.29
CA GLN A 477 -34.06 -37.17 6.40
C GLN A 477 -33.36 -35.81 6.52
N ARG A 478 -32.30 -35.56 5.74
CA ARG A 478 -31.58 -34.27 5.76
C ARG A 478 -32.46 -33.15 5.20
N ASP A 479 -32.40 -31.97 5.81
CA ASP A 479 -33.09 -30.78 5.30
C ASP A 479 -32.32 -30.12 4.14
N GLU A 480 -32.88 -29.05 3.55
CA GLU A 480 -32.26 -28.34 2.42
C GLU A 480 -30.96 -27.63 2.81
N LYS A 481 -30.87 -27.11 4.04
CA LYS A 481 -29.66 -26.44 4.53
C LYS A 481 -28.52 -27.44 4.71
N GLN A 482 -28.79 -28.59 5.33
CA GLN A 482 -27.84 -29.67 5.53
C GLN A 482 -27.33 -30.23 4.19
N ARG A 483 -28.23 -30.43 3.21
CA ARG A 483 -27.83 -30.84 1.85
C ARG A 483 -26.95 -29.78 1.17
N GLY A 484 -27.29 -28.51 1.32
CA GLY A 484 -26.52 -27.38 0.78
C GLY A 484 -25.12 -27.29 1.38
N GLU A 485 -25.00 -27.39 2.71
CA GLU A 485 -23.73 -27.36 3.44
C GLU A 485 -22.81 -28.53 3.06
N LEU A 486 -23.37 -29.74 2.93
CA LEU A 486 -22.62 -30.92 2.52
C LEU A 486 -22.10 -30.80 1.09
N MET A 487 -22.93 -30.32 0.15
CA MET A 487 -22.54 -30.07 -1.23
C MET A 487 -21.48 -28.97 -1.33
N ALA A 488 -21.62 -27.89 -0.55
CA ALA A 488 -20.65 -26.80 -0.51
C ALA A 488 -19.28 -27.29 0.01
N TYR A 489 -19.28 -28.09 1.07
CA TYR A 489 -18.06 -28.71 1.59
C TYR A 489 -17.40 -29.62 0.53
N TYR A 490 -18.18 -30.51 -0.10
CA TYR A 490 -17.67 -31.41 -1.14
C TYR A 490 -17.06 -30.64 -2.33
N ARG A 491 -17.74 -29.61 -2.84
CA ARG A 491 -17.21 -28.71 -3.87
C ARG A 491 -15.90 -28.03 -3.45
N GLY A 492 -15.76 -27.70 -2.18
CA GLY A 492 -14.55 -27.07 -1.63
C GLY A 492 -13.33 -27.99 -1.60
N ILE A 493 -13.53 -29.31 -1.57
CA ILE A 493 -12.45 -30.31 -1.52
C ILE A 493 -12.26 -31.08 -2.84
N ASP A 494 -13.20 -30.98 -3.79
CA ASP A 494 -13.12 -31.66 -5.08
C ASP A 494 -12.02 -31.05 -5.98
N GLY A 495 -10.92 -31.79 -6.15
CA GLY A 495 -9.75 -31.34 -6.90
C GLY A 495 -9.96 -31.22 -8.41
N GLU A 496 -10.85 -32.05 -8.98
CA GLU A 496 -11.14 -32.01 -10.42
C GLU A 496 -12.03 -30.81 -10.76
N LEU A 497 -13.02 -30.48 -9.91
CA LEU A 497 -13.82 -29.27 -10.01
C LEU A 497 -12.93 -28.02 -10.01
N LYS A 498 -11.97 -27.94 -9.08
CA LYS A 498 -11.00 -26.84 -9.03
C LYS A 498 -10.15 -26.77 -10.29
N THR A 499 -9.74 -27.93 -10.82
CA THR A 499 -8.95 -28.01 -12.06
C THR A 499 -9.74 -27.48 -13.25
N LEU A 500 -11.02 -27.84 -13.39
CA LEU A 500 -11.90 -27.37 -14.46
C LEU A 500 -12.24 -25.88 -14.33
N GLN A 501 -12.46 -25.39 -13.11
CA GLN A 501 -12.64 -23.96 -12.85
C GLN A 501 -11.39 -23.15 -13.22
N ALA A 502 -10.20 -23.65 -12.90
CA ALA A 502 -8.94 -23.04 -13.30
C ALA A 502 -8.74 -23.07 -14.83
N ALA A 503 -9.10 -24.17 -15.49
CA ALA A 503 -9.03 -24.29 -16.95
C ALA A 503 -9.94 -23.26 -17.64
N LEU A 504 -11.17 -23.07 -17.15
CA LEU A 504 -12.08 -22.05 -17.67
C LEU A 504 -11.53 -20.64 -17.44
N SER A 505 -11.06 -20.33 -16.23
CA SER A 505 -10.48 -19.02 -15.93
C SER A 505 -9.26 -18.69 -16.78
N ASN A 506 -8.42 -19.69 -17.07
CA ASN A 506 -7.27 -19.55 -17.97
C ASN A 506 -7.72 -19.35 -19.42
N ALA A 507 -8.70 -20.11 -19.89
CA ALA A 507 -9.24 -19.98 -21.25
C ALA A 507 -9.91 -18.62 -21.49
N GLN A 508 -10.46 -17.97 -20.46
CA GLN A 508 -11.08 -16.65 -20.56
C GLN A 508 -10.08 -15.47 -20.58
N GLN A 509 -8.79 -15.72 -20.39
CA GLN A 509 -7.79 -14.65 -20.46
C GLN A 509 -7.66 -14.12 -21.89
N PRO A 510 -7.53 -12.79 -22.09
CA PRO A 510 -7.34 -12.23 -23.43
C PRO A 510 -6.14 -12.83 -24.15
N ARG A 511 -6.30 -13.09 -25.45
CA ARG A 511 -5.19 -13.51 -26.30
C ARG A 511 -4.08 -12.45 -26.33
N PRO A 512 -2.80 -12.86 -26.31
CA PRO A 512 -1.70 -11.94 -26.51
C PRO A 512 -1.76 -11.36 -27.93
N VAL A 513 -1.47 -10.07 -28.05
CA VAL A 513 -1.35 -9.38 -29.35
C VAL A 513 -0.10 -9.89 -30.08
N ASP A 514 -0.16 -9.97 -31.41
CA ASP A 514 1.01 -10.31 -32.23
C ASP A 514 2.19 -9.36 -31.91
N PRO A 515 3.38 -9.88 -31.55
CA PRO A 515 4.51 -9.05 -31.13
C PRO A 515 4.97 -8.04 -32.19
N LYS A 516 4.87 -8.38 -33.48
CA LYS A 516 5.25 -7.47 -34.57
C LYS A 516 4.17 -6.41 -34.79
N LEU A 517 2.89 -6.76 -34.67
CA LEU A 517 1.80 -5.78 -34.69
C LEU A 517 1.96 -4.76 -33.57
N GLN A 518 2.27 -5.23 -32.35
CA GLN A 518 2.54 -4.35 -31.22
C GLN A 518 3.75 -3.44 -31.50
N GLY A 519 4.87 -4.01 -31.98
CA GLY A 519 6.06 -3.21 -32.33
C GLY A 519 5.80 -2.14 -33.41
N LEU A 520 4.93 -2.42 -34.39
CA LEU A 520 4.53 -1.43 -35.40
C LEU A 520 3.64 -0.33 -34.83
N ARG A 521 2.74 -0.67 -33.91
CA ARG A 521 1.94 0.32 -33.16
C ARG A 521 2.81 1.20 -32.28
N ASP A 522 3.79 0.62 -31.60
CA ASP A 522 4.74 1.34 -30.76
C ASP A 522 5.60 2.30 -31.61
N LYS A 523 6.10 1.83 -32.75
CA LYS A 523 6.83 2.67 -33.72
C LYS A 523 5.97 3.84 -34.21
N LEU A 524 4.70 3.60 -34.56
CA LEU A 524 3.78 4.68 -34.96
C LEU A 524 3.57 5.69 -33.83
N ALA A 525 3.40 5.22 -32.59
CA ALA A 525 3.24 6.08 -31.43
C ALA A 525 4.50 6.93 -31.17
N GLU A 526 5.69 6.34 -31.32
CA GLU A 526 6.98 7.02 -31.17
C GLU A 526 7.14 8.16 -32.18
N VAL A 527 6.91 7.89 -33.47
CA VAL A 527 7.07 8.93 -34.52
C VAL A 527 5.94 9.96 -34.52
N SER A 528 4.81 9.65 -33.88
CA SER A 528 3.67 10.57 -33.75
C SER A 528 3.84 11.59 -32.63
N GLN A 529 4.85 11.44 -31.76
CA GLN A 529 5.16 12.42 -30.73
C GLN A 529 5.42 13.80 -31.35
N PRO A 530 4.99 14.90 -30.70
CA PRO A 530 5.31 16.25 -31.15
C PRO A 530 6.82 16.48 -31.10
N LEU A 531 7.31 17.40 -31.94
CA LEU A 531 8.70 17.84 -31.85
C LEU A 531 8.95 18.45 -30.46
N PRO A 532 10.09 18.12 -29.82
CA PRO A 532 10.45 18.74 -28.55
C PRO A 532 10.67 20.25 -28.74
N ILE A 533 10.36 21.02 -27.69
CA ILE A 533 10.69 22.45 -27.63
C ILE A 533 12.21 22.59 -27.72
N ASP A 534 12.68 23.59 -28.48
CA ASP A 534 14.11 23.87 -28.59
C ASP A 534 14.70 24.20 -27.20
N PRO A 535 15.82 23.57 -26.79
CA PRO A 535 16.39 23.79 -25.46
C PRO A 535 16.76 25.24 -25.14
N GLN A 536 17.04 26.07 -26.15
CA GLN A 536 17.33 27.50 -25.92
C GLN A 536 16.07 28.35 -25.82
N LEU A 537 14.94 27.91 -26.38
CA LEU A 537 13.62 28.53 -26.16
C LEU A 537 12.98 28.10 -24.84
N ALA A 538 13.38 26.94 -24.32
CA ALA A 538 12.90 26.42 -23.05
C ALA A 538 13.64 27.00 -21.81
N GLN A 539 14.75 27.72 -22.03
CA GLN A 539 15.51 28.46 -21.02
C GLN A 539 15.05 29.91 -21.01
#